data_AF-A0A5B6TYX7-F1
#
_entry.id   AF-A0A5B6TYX7-F1
#
_cell.length_a   1.000
_cell.length_b   1.000
_cell.length_c   1.000
_cell.angle_alpha   90.00
_cell.angle_beta   90.00
_cell.angle_gamma   90.00
#
_symmetry.space_group_name_H-M   'P 1'
#
loop_
_entity.id
_entity.type
_entity.pdbx_description
1 polymer ?
#
loop_
_entity_poly.entity_id
_entity_poly.type
_entity_poly.pdbx_seq_one_letter_code
_entity_poly.pdbx_strand_id
1 'polypeptide(L)'
;MRAPSTYEGLKRNAPSVVFFAGFFAIMFILAQSKWKNDATPIRSIDPINATIEGVYWHRTSTSQYGLFLENNALVFVDDDRPRLIGSRVKKIERVTRDNGSVFYRFFD
;
A
#
# COMPACT_ATOMS: atom_id res chain seq x y z
N MET A 1 6.53 -49.77 -3.32
CA MET A 1 5.67 -48.60 -3.64
C MET A 1 5.91 -48.21 -5.09
N ARG A 2 4.86 -48.12 -5.93
CA ARG A 2 4.99 -47.68 -7.33
C ARG A 2 5.02 -46.16 -7.35
N ALA A 3 6.09 -45.56 -7.86
CA ALA A 3 6.13 -44.11 -8.05
C ALA A 3 5.04 -43.70 -9.05
N PRO A 4 4.25 -42.67 -8.76
CA PRO A 4 3.21 -42.20 -9.68
C PRO A 4 3.87 -41.77 -10.99
N SER A 5 3.20 -42.05 -12.11
CA SER A 5 3.71 -41.63 -13.43
C SER A 5 3.80 -40.10 -13.50
N THR A 6 4.72 -39.58 -14.32
CA THR A 6 4.92 -38.12 -14.51
C THR A 6 3.61 -37.38 -14.82
N TYR A 7 2.68 -38.04 -15.53
CA TYR A 7 1.36 -37.50 -15.86
C TYR A 7 0.42 -37.38 -14.64
N GLU A 8 0.40 -38.39 -13.76
CA GLU A 8 -0.40 -38.34 -12.53
C GLU A 8 0.14 -37.29 -11.54
N GLY A 9 1.46 -37.17 -11.44
CA GLY A 9 2.12 -36.12 -10.66
C GLY A 9 1.79 -34.72 -11.18
N LEU A 10 1.81 -34.53 -12.50
CA LEU A 10 1.46 -33.26 -13.14
C LEU A 10 -0.01 -32.88 -12.89
N LYS A 11 -0.96 -33.82 -13.09
CA LYS A 11 -2.39 -33.56 -12.88
C LYS A 11 -2.73 -33.25 -11.42
N ARG A 12 -2.04 -33.88 -10.46
CA ARG A 12 -2.20 -33.62 -9.03
C ARG A 12 -1.71 -32.23 -8.63
N ASN A 13 -0.64 -31.74 -9.25
CA ASN A 13 -0.03 -30.45 -8.93
C ASN A 13 -0.54 -29.29 -9.81
N ALA A 14 -1.18 -29.59 -10.94
CA ALA A 14 -1.67 -28.58 -11.89
C ALA A 14 -2.57 -27.50 -11.25
N PRO A 15 -3.52 -27.81 -10.35
CA PRO A 15 -4.31 -26.78 -9.68
C PRO A 15 -3.44 -25.80 -8.89
N SER A 16 -2.44 -26.31 -8.17
CA SER A 16 -1.50 -25.48 -7.40
C SER A 16 -0.65 -24.62 -8.32
N VAL A 17 -0.13 -25.17 -9.42
CA VAL A 17 0.68 -24.41 -10.39
C VAL A 17 -0.12 -23.28 -11.02
N VAL A 18 -1.37 -23.54 -11.42
CA VAL A 18 -2.27 -22.52 -11.97
C VAL A 18 -2.55 -21.43 -10.93
N PHE A 19 -2.80 -21.82 -9.67
CA PHE A 19 -3.01 -20.87 -8.59
C PHE A 19 -1.78 -19.98 -8.34
N PHE A 20 -0.60 -20.57 -8.24
CA PHE A 20 0.64 -19.81 -8.05
C PHE A 20 0.91 -18.87 -9.23
N ALA A 21 0.76 -19.35 -10.47
CA ALA A 21 0.96 -18.52 -11.66
C ALA A 21 -0.02 -17.34 -11.69
N GLY A 22 -1.30 -17.57 -11.39
CA GLY A 22 -2.31 -16.51 -11.31
C GLY A 22 -2.00 -15.49 -10.20
N PHE A 23 -1.64 -15.97 -9.02
CA PHE A 23 -1.25 -15.11 -7.89
C PHE A 23 -0.04 -14.24 -8.23
N PHE A 24 1.00 -14.83 -8.81
CA PHE A 24 2.19 -14.09 -9.25
C PHE A 24 1.87 -13.06 -10.33
N ALA A 25 1.01 -13.39 -11.31
CA ALA A 25 0.60 -12.46 -12.34
C ALA A 25 -0.12 -11.22 -11.76
N ILE A 26 -1.02 -11.42 -10.80
CA ILE A 26 -1.72 -10.33 -10.11
C ILE A 26 -0.71 -9.45 -9.36
N MET A 27 0.18 -10.06 -8.56
CA MET A 27 1.21 -9.33 -7.82
C MET A 27 2.13 -8.54 -8.75
N PHE A 28 2.49 -9.11 -9.90
CA PHE A 28 3.34 -8.44 -10.90
C PHE A 28 2.66 -7.21 -11.51
N ILE A 29 1.37 -7.30 -11.85
CA ILE A 29 0.61 -6.16 -12.38
C ILE A 29 0.51 -5.04 -11.33
N LEU A 30 0.26 -5.39 -10.06
CA LEU A 30 0.23 -4.43 -8.95
C LEU A 30 1.60 -3.76 -8.72
N ALA A 31 2.70 -4.51 -8.83
CA ALA A 31 4.04 -3.97 -8.71
C ALA A 31 4.35 -2.98 -9.85
N GLN A 32 3.99 -3.34 -11.10
CA GLN A 32 4.19 -2.44 -12.25
C GLN A 32 3.39 -1.15 -12.12
N SER A 33 2.13 -1.21 -11.67
CA SER A 33 1.31 -0.01 -11.50
C SER A 33 1.91 0.92 -10.45
N LYS A 34 2.38 0.36 -9.33
CA LYS A 34 3.09 1.10 -8.30
C LYS A 34 4.36 1.77 -8.85
N TRP A 35 5.21 1.03 -9.56
CA TRP A 35 6.44 1.58 -10.13
C TRP A 35 6.20 2.70 -11.13
N LYS A 36 5.19 2.55 -12.00
CA LYS A 36 4.79 3.60 -12.93
C LYS A 36 4.36 4.87 -12.19
N ASN A 37 3.60 4.71 -11.11
CA ASN A 37 3.18 5.84 -10.28
C ASN A 37 4.38 6.50 -9.58
N ASP A 38 5.29 5.71 -9.02
CA ASP A 38 6.47 6.21 -8.30
C ASP A 38 7.45 6.96 -9.22
N ALA A 39 7.58 6.54 -10.48
CA ALA A 39 8.41 7.19 -11.49
C ALA A 39 7.77 8.46 -12.08
N THR A 40 6.47 8.68 -11.88
CA THR A 40 5.77 9.86 -12.42
C THR A 40 6.16 11.11 -11.62
N PRO A 41 6.49 12.25 -12.25
CA PRO A 41 6.83 13.47 -11.53
C PRO A 41 5.71 13.96 -10.60
N ILE A 42 6.12 14.66 -9.54
CA ILE A 42 5.20 15.32 -8.61
C ILE A 42 4.71 16.61 -9.26
N ARG A 43 3.38 16.76 -9.33
CA ARG A 43 2.71 17.93 -9.91
C ARG A 43 2.46 19.02 -8.87
N SER A 44 1.93 18.62 -7.71
CA SER A 44 1.61 19.53 -6.61
C SER A 44 1.82 18.86 -5.26
N ILE A 45 2.12 19.71 -4.28
CA ILE A 45 2.21 19.35 -2.87
C ILE A 45 1.36 20.38 -2.14
N ASP A 46 0.27 19.92 -1.53
CA ASP A 46 -0.68 20.77 -0.84
C ASP A 46 -0.66 20.44 0.66
N PRO A 47 -0.37 21.40 1.56
CA PRO A 47 -0.43 21.17 2.98
C PRO A 47 -1.89 21.00 3.42
N ILE A 48 -2.17 19.98 4.21
CA ILE A 48 -3.50 19.71 4.75
C ILE A 48 -3.44 19.49 6.25
N ASN A 49 -4.54 19.82 6.92
CA ASN A 49 -4.74 19.44 8.30
C ASN A 49 -5.45 18.08 8.34
N ALA A 50 -5.03 17.25 9.29
CA ALA A 50 -5.71 16.01 9.61
C ALA A 50 -5.72 15.80 11.13
N THR A 51 -6.59 14.93 11.60
CA THR A 51 -6.58 14.41 12.96
C THR A 51 -6.18 12.95 12.91
N ILE A 52 -5.25 12.53 13.76
CA ILE A 52 -4.90 11.12 13.85
C ILE A 52 -6.05 10.40 14.54
N GLU A 53 -6.76 9.54 13.82
CA GLU A 53 -7.85 8.74 14.37
C GLU A 53 -7.32 7.55 15.15
N GLY A 54 -6.24 6.92 14.66
CA GLY A 54 -5.67 5.74 15.30
C GLY A 54 -4.50 5.13 14.55
N VAL A 55 -3.96 4.06 15.13
CA VAL A 55 -2.96 3.20 14.50
C VAL A 55 -3.67 1.93 14.04
N TYR A 56 -3.58 1.64 12.75
CA TYR A 56 -4.24 0.46 12.15
C TYR A 56 -3.29 -0.71 12.02
N TRP A 57 -2.03 -0.41 11.74
CA TRP A 57 -1.02 -1.42 11.55
C TRP A 57 0.31 -0.93 12.09
N HIS A 58 1.08 -1.81 12.74
CA HIS A 58 2.43 -1.52 13.17
C HIS A 58 3.38 -2.58 12.58
N ARG A 59 4.33 -2.12 11.75
CA ARG A 59 5.48 -2.92 11.33
C ARG A 59 6.69 -2.53 12.18
N THR A 60 7.70 -3.38 12.18
CA THR A 60 8.92 -3.30 12.99
C THR A 60 9.54 -1.89 13.13
N SER A 61 9.43 -1.03 12.11
CA SER A 61 9.94 0.35 12.12
C SER A 61 8.91 1.42 11.73
N THR A 62 7.72 1.03 11.29
CA THR A 62 6.79 1.94 10.59
C THR A 62 5.36 1.64 11.02
N SER A 63 4.66 2.67 11.49
CA SER A 63 3.26 2.60 11.90
C SER A 63 2.37 3.20 10.82
N GLN A 64 1.31 2.49 10.48
CA GLN A 64 0.25 3.00 9.62
C GLN A 64 -0.79 3.70 10.48
N TYR A 65 -0.85 5.03 10.34
CA TYR A 65 -1.82 5.88 10.99
C TYR A 65 -3.03 6.07 10.09
N GLY A 66 -4.22 5.96 10.67
CA GLY A 66 -5.45 6.48 10.07
C GLY A 66 -5.58 7.96 10.40
N LEU A 67 -5.70 8.77 9.37
CA LEU A 67 -5.83 10.20 9.44
C LEU A 67 -7.22 10.61 8.95
N PHE A 68 -7.96 11.30 9.81
CA PHE A 68 -9.22 11.92 9.48
C PHE A 68 -8.97 13.33 8.96
N LEU A 69 -9.19 13.52 7.66
CA LEU A 69 -9.02 14.80 6.98
C LEU A 69 -10.19 15.75 7.30
N GLU A 70 -9.97 17.06 7.13
CA GLU A 70 -11.04 18.07 7.33
C GLU A 70 -12.22 17.90 6.38
N ASN A 71 -12.02 17.28 5.22
CA ASN A 71 -13.09 16.92 4.29
C ASN A 71 -13.82 15.61 4.69
N ASN A 72 -13.65 15.16 5.94
CA ASN A 72 -14.30 14.00 6.51
C ASN A 72 -13.88 12.66 5.86
N ALA A 73 -12.76 12.64 5.14
CA ALA A 73 -12.19 11.43 4.56
C ALA A 73 -11.17 10.78 5.52
N LEU A 74 -11.21 9.46 5.61
CA LEU A 74 -10.19 8.67 6.30
C LEU A 74 -9.12 8.22 5.31
N VAL A 75 -7.86 8.52 5.60
CA VAL A 75 -6.72 8.10 4.78
C VAL A 75 -5.65 7.41 5.62
N PHE A 76 -4.89 6.51 5.02
CA PHE A 76 -3.84 5.77 5.71
C PHE A 76 -2.47 6.30 5.29
N VAL A 77 -1.65 6.61 6.29
CA VAL A 77 -0.29 7.13 6.08
C VAL A 77 0.69 6.37 6.95
N ASP A 78 1.76 5.92 6.33
CA ASP A 78 2.88 5.29 7.02
C ASP A 78 3.80 6.37 7.59
N ASP A 79 4.22 6.21 8.84
CA ASP A 79 5.23 7.04 9.48
C ASP A 79 6.12 6.19 10.40
N ASP A 80 7.40 6.50 10.42
CA ASP A 80 8.38 5.83 11.26
C ASP A 80 8.38 6.40 12.68
N ARG A 81 7.79 7.59 12.87
CA ARG A 81 7.73 8.25 14.17
C ARG A 81 6.41 7.97 14.89
N PRO A 82 6.44 7.75 16.22
CA PRO A 82 5.22 7.64 16.99
C PRO A 82 4.44 8.97 16.96
N ARG A 83 3.17 8.89 16.60
CA ARG A 83 2.24 10.03 16.63
C ARG A 83 1.15 9.84 17.67
N LEU A 84 0.69 10.95 18.25
CA LEU A 84 -0.34 10.94 19.28
C LEU A 84 -1.74 10.77 18.65
N ILE A 85 -2.46 9.75 19.08
CA ILE A 85 -3.84 9.49 18.66
C ILE A 85 -4.76 10.60 19.18
N GLY A 86 -5.70 11.03 18.37
CA GLY A 86 -6.60 12.16 18.63
C GLY A 86 -5.96 13.53 18.43
N SER A 87 -4.65 13.60 18.14
CA SER A 87 -3.99 14.88 17.92
C SER A 87 -4.24 15.41 16.51
N ARG A 88 -4.40 16.73 16.41
CA ARG A 88 -4.48 17.43 15.13
C ARG A 88 -3.07 17.66 14.59
N VAL A 89 -2.79 17.12 13.42
CA VAL A 89 -1.53 17.27 12.70
C VAL A 89 -1.70 18.22 11.52
N LYS A 90 -0.93 19.30 11.53
CA LYS A 90 -0.84 20.29 10.43
C LYS A 90 0.27 19.98 9.43
N LYS A 91 1.07 18.96 9.73
CA LYS A 91 2.24 18.57 8.94
C LYS A 91 1.96 17.37 8.03
N ILE A 92 0.81 17.39 7.36
CA ILE A 92 0.46 16.40 6.34
C ILE A 92 0.51 17.09 4.99
N GLU A 93 1.14 16.44 4.03
CA GLU A 93 1.13 16.85 2.63
C GLU A 93 0.27 15.89 1.84
N ARG A 94 -0.64 16.45 1.03
CA ARG A 94 -1.25 15.75 -0.10
C ARG A 94 -0.33 15.94 -1.30
N VAL A 95 0.23 14.85 -1.78
CA VAL A 95 1.08 14.84 -2.97
C VAL A 95 0.26 14.34 -4.16
N THR A 96 0.15 15.17 -5.19
CA THR A 96 -0.49 14.80 -6.46
C THR A 96 0.56 14.68 -7.53
N ARG A 97 0.62 13.55 -8.24
CA ARG A 97 1.52 13.34 -9.38
C ARG A 97 0.84 13.70 -10.69
N ASP A 98 1.62 13.86 -11.76
CA ASP A 98 1.10 14.27 -13.08
C ASP A 98 0.05 13.30 -13.66
N ASN A 99 0.16 12.02 -13.33
CA ASN A 99 -0.81 10.99 -13.72
C ASN A 99 -2.12 11.03 -12.90
N GLY A 100 -2.29 12.01 -12.00
CA GLY A 100 -3.45 12.15 -11.13
C GLY A 100 -3.42 11.27 -9.88
N SER A 101 -2.37 10.46 -9.66
CA SER A 101 -2.24 9.70 -8.42
C SER A 101 -2.02 10.62 -7.22
N VAL A 102 -2.73 10.33 -6.13
CA VAL A 102 -2.70 11.11 -4.90
C VAL A 102 -2.27 10.20 -3.75
N PHE A 103 -1.32 10.67 -2.95
CA PHE A 103 -0.95 10.03 -1.69
C PHE A 103 -0.70 11.07 -0.62
N TYR A 104 -0.76 10.64 0.63
CA TYR A 104 -0.58 11.50 1.80
C TYR A 104 0.67 11.06 2.55
N ARG A 105 1.43 12.03 3.06
CA ARG A 105 2.60 11.76 3.89
C ARG A 105 2.75 12.81 4.97
N PHE A 106 3.42 12.44 6.05
CA PHE A 106 3.94 13.44 6.98
C PHE A 106 5.09 14.20 6.34
N PHE A 107 5.15 15.51 6.59
CA PHE A 107 6.35 16.30 6.34
C PHE A 107 6.93 16.72 7.68
N ASP A 108 8.25 16.80 7.76
CA ASP A 108 8.95 17.22 8.99
C ASP A 108 9.22 18.72 9.02
#